data_AF-A0A382SG90-F1
#
_entry.id   AF-A0A382SG90-F1
#
_cell.length_a   1.000
_cell.length_b   1.000
_cell.length_c   1.000
_cell.angle_alpha   90.00
_cell.angle_beta   90.00
_cell.angle_gamma   90.00
#
_symmetry.space_group_name_H-M   'P 1'
#
loop_
_entity.id
_entity.type
_entity.pdbx_description
1 polymer ?
#
loop_
_entity_poly.entity_id
_entity_poly.type
_entity_poly.pdbx_seq_one_letter_code
_entity_poly.pdbx_strand_id
1 'polypeptide(L)' 'MVATMHRTGTFNDKNFNAALAEAGLLAGAVPGYGDRDPIELYILFNELEKAGAPYDGLAVT' A
#
# COMPACT_ATOMS: atom_id res chain seq x y z
N MET A 1 -7.90 0.94 -11.36
CA MET A 1 -6.62 1.18 -10.68
C MET A 1 -5.45 1.25 -11.66
N VAL A 2 -4.82 0.13 -12.08
CA VAL A 2 -3.64 0.13 -12.98
C VAL A 2 -3.86 0.89 -14.30
N ALA A 3 -5.02 0.74 -14.94
CA ALA A 3 -5.34 1.50 -16.15
C ALA A 3 -5.36 3.03 -15.93
N THR A 4 -5.73 3.49 -14.73
CA THR A 4 -5.70 4.92 -14.37
C THR A 4 -4.27 5.40 -14.14
N MET A 5 -3.43 4.59 -13.48
CA MET A 5 -2.00 4.84 -13.36
C MET A 5 -1.35 5.00 -14.74
N HIS A 6 -1.58 4.08 -15.67
CA HIS A 6 -1.06 4.18 -17.04
C HIS A 6 -1.57 5.43 -17.79
N ARG A 7 -2.83 5.82 -17.59
CA ARG A 7 -3.42 6.98 -18.25
C ARG A 7 -2.92 8.31 -17.69
N THR A 8 -2.64 8.38 -16.40
CA THR A 8 -2.37 9.64 -15.68
C THR A 8 -0.90 9.81 -15.29
N GLY A 9 -0.11 8.74 -15.35
CA GLY A 9 1.25 8.70 -14.79
C GLY A 9 1.26 8.80 -13.25
N THR A 10 0.12 8.68 -12.58
CA THR A 10 0.03 8.77 -11.12
C THR A 10 0.07 7.37 -10.51
N PHE A 11 1.12 7.08 -9.76
CA PHE A 11 1.36 5.78 -9.11
C PHE A 11 0.74 5.73 -7.70
N ASN A 12 -0.40 6.39 -7.53
CA ASN A 12 -1.15 6.41 -6.28
C ASN A 12 -2.66 6.38 -6.53
N ASP A 13 -3.39 5.55 -5.79
CA ASP A 13 -4.85 5.46 -5.85
C ASP A 13 -5.45 5.56 -4.43
N LYS A 14 -6.20 6.63 -4.15
CA LYS A 14 -6.77 6.87 -2.82
C LYS A 14 -7.76 5.80 -2.38
N ASN A 15 -8.55 5.27 -3.32
CA ASN A 15 -9.55 4.24 -2.99
C ASN A 15 -8.85 2.92 -2.66
N PHE A 16 -7.74 2.65 -3.35
CA PHE A 16 -6.90 1.51 -3.04
C PHE A 16 -6.29 1.60 -1.64
N ASN A 17 -5.74 2.76 -1.30
CA ASN A 17 -5.16 3.00 0.02
C ASN A 17 -6.20 2.84 1.13
N ALA A 18 -7.42 3.35 0.91
CA ALA A 18 -8.54 3.16 1.83
C ALA A 18 -8.91 1.69 2.00
N ALA A 19 -8.99 0.92 0.90
CA ALA A 19 -9.28 -0.51 0.95
C ALA A 19 -8.21 -1.31 1.71
N LEU A 20 -6.92 -0.96 1.54
CA LEU A 20 -5.84 -1.57 2.33
C LEU A 20 -5.97 -1.24 3.83
N ALA A 21 -6.33 0.00 4.18
CA ALA A 21 -6.57 0.40 5.56
C ALA A 21 -7.78 -0.34 6.17
N GLU A 22 -8.90 -0.42 5.46
CA GLU A 22 -10.12 -1.12 5.89
C GLU A 22 -9.90 -2.62 6.07
N ALA A 23 -9.05 -3.23 5.24
CA ALA A 23 -8.61 -4.61 5.39
C ALA A 23 -7.64 -4.83 6.57
N GLY A 24 -7.30 -3.76 7.31
CA GLY A 24 -6.31 -3.80 8.38
C GLY A 24 -4.88 -4.00 7.88
N LEU A 25 -4.63 -3.94 6.57
CA LEU A 25 -3.34 -4.22 5.95
C LEU A 25 -2.31 -3.11 6.16
N LEU A 26 -2.69 -1.97 6.72
CA LEU A 26 -1.76 -0.87 6.99
C LEU A 26 -1.53 -0.59 8.47
N ALA A 27 -2.32 -1.18 9.38
CA ALA A 27 -2.28 -0.84 10.80
C ALA A 27 -0.88 -1.02 11.40
N GLY A 28 -0.20 -2.13 11.11
CA GLY A 28 1.15 -2.40 11.63
C GLY A 28 2.27 -1.55 11.01
N ALA A 29 2.01 -0.77 9.96
CA ALA A 29 3.01 0.10 9.35
C ALA A 29 3.32 1.34 10.22
N VAL A 30 2.49 1.63 11.23
CA VAL A 30 2.59 2.81 12.07
C VAL A 30 3.31 2.46 13.38
N PRO A 31 4.44 3.11 13.72
CA PRO A 31 5.14 2.85 14.98
C PRO A 31 4.24 3.00 16.21
N GLY A 32 4.18 1.98 17.07
CA GLY A 32 3.35 1.97 18.28
C GLY A 32 1.85 1.73 18.02
N TYR A 33 1.45 1.42 16.79
CA TYR A 33 0.08 1.10 16.42
C TYR A 33 0.06 -0.26 15.70
N GLY A 34 -0.63 -1.24 16.30
CA GLY A 34 -0.68 -2.62 15.81
C GLY A 34 0.54 -3.48 16.21
N ASP A 35 0.34 -4.80 16.18
CA ASP A 35 1.34 -5.83 16.54
C ASP A 35 1.82 -6.64 15.32
N ARG A 36 1.82 -6.04 14.12
CA ARG A 36 2.21 -6.78 12.91
C ARG A 36 3.71 -7.01 12.87
N ASP A 37 4.12 -8.21 12.49
CA ASP A 37 5.51 -8.53 12.22
C ASP A 37 6.06 -7.65 11.06
N PRO A 38 7.21 -6.98 11.23
CA PRO A 38 7.86 -6.23 10.16
C PRO A 38 8.08 -7.02 8.85
N ILE A 39 8.26 -8.35 8.94
CA ILE A 39 8.40 -9.22 7.78
C ILE A 39 7.10 -9.33 6.99
N GLU A 40 5.95 -9.36 7.65
CA GLU A 40 4.64 -9.39 6.96
C GLU A 40 4.38 -8.09 6.20
N LEU A 41 4.80 -6.95 6.76
CA LEU A 41 4.74 -5.66 6.06
C LEU A 41 5.65 -5.64 4.84
N TYR A 42 6.88 -6.13 4.99
CA TYR A 42 7.80 -6.26 3.87
C TYR A 42 7.21 -7.13 2.74
N ILE A 43 6.63 -8.27 3.08
CA ILE A 43 5.99 -9.17 2.11
C ILE A 43 4.82 -8.45 1.42
N LEU A 44 3.96 -7.76 2.18
CA LEU A 44 2.84 -7.00 1.61
C LEU A 44 3.33 -6.01 0.54
N PHE A 45 4.30 -5.15 0.87
CA PHE A 45 4.82 -4.18 -0.09
C PHE A 45 5.57 -4.83 -1.26
N ASN A 46 6.26 -5.94 -1.04
CA ASN A 46 6.91 -6.69 -2.11
C ASN A 46 5.91 -7.27 -3.11
N GLU A 47 4.77 -7.80 -2.65
CA GLU A 47 3.72 -8.31 -3.53
C GLU A 47 2.96 -7.18 -4.24
N LEU A 48 2.74 -6.05 -3.58
CA LEU A 48 2.17 -4.84 -4.21
C LEU A 48 3.07 -4.32 -5.33
N GLU A 49 4.37 -4.30 -5.12
CA GLU A 49 5.37 -3.91 -6.13
C GLU A 49 5.34 -4.84 -7.34
N LYS A 50 5.40 -6.16 -7.12
CA LYS A 50 5.32 -7.16 -8.19
C LYS A 50 4.02 -7.04 -8.99
N ALA A 51 2.93 -6.67 -8.34
CA ALA A 51 1.63 -6.46 -8.98
C ALA A 51 1.54 -5.14 -9.76
N GLY A 52 2.52 -4.25 -9.64
CA GLY A 52 2.46 -2.89 -10.19
C GLY A 52 1.32 -2.07 -9.61
N ALA A 53 1.00 -2.28 -8.33
CA ALA A 53 -0.08 -1.55 -7.67
C ALA A 53 0.31 -0.08 -7.45
N PRO A 54 -0.62 0.88 -7.58
CA PRO A 54 -0.34 2.30 -7.36
C PRO A 54 -0.41 2.63 -5.87
N TYR A 55 0.62 2.25 -5.11
CA TYR A 55 0.71 2.44 -3.66
C TYR A 55 1.75 3.48 -3.21
N ASP A 56 2.41 4.20 -4.12
CA ASP A 56 3.52 5.12 -3.80
C ASP A 56 3.13 6.19 -2.77
N GLY A 57 1.86 6.57 -2.71
CA GLY A 57 1.35 7.53 -1.73
C GLY A 57 1.30 7.00 -0.28
N LEU A 58 1.56 5.71 -0.06
CA LEU A 58 1.73 5.10 1.27
C LEU A 58 3.20 5.05 1.71
N ALA A 59 4.14 5.20 0.77
CA ALA A 59 5.57 4.98 0.99
C ALA A 59 6.35 6.24 1.44
N VAL A 60 5.68 7.34 1.76
CA VAL A 60 6.29 8.65 2.10
C VAL A 60 5.54 9.20 3.33
N THR A 61 6.11 9.40 4.51
CA THR A 61 7.40 10.01 4.91
C THR A 61 7.80 9.49 6.29
#